data_AF-A0A8I2G3P3-F1
#
_entry.id   AF-A0A8I2G3P3-F1
#
_cell.length_a   1.000
_cell.length_b   1.000
_cell.length_c   1.000
_cell.angle_alpha   90.00
_cell.angle_beta   90.00
_cell.angle_gamma   90.00
#
_symmetry.space_group_name_H-M   'P 1'
#
loop_
_entity.id
_entity.type
_entity.pdbx_description
1 polymer ?
#
loop_
_entity_poly.entity_id
_entity_poly.type
_entity_poly.pdbx_seq_one_letter_code
_entity_poly.pdbx_strand_id
1 'polypeptide(L)'
;MEEEIKTTGTTGAQETPTAEGEGEEKTRKIKVTFERKLFIIRTGIANALKPGLFRQYVEEFGYNETRLNEGMGLLTNTDTARTNQKSAIALKVQKTREADNKKYEANNLYKHYVVIGREEFQDNLHILDKLGLEGERKEDFGGWREQAMRLYENVGTPGVLEGYAKHSITAEDLEAGKQAVLDWEKAIADRNEAKAEAEKATELKNKAFRELLKWWRGFVKVVDVALQDDPQLKEQINIVVP
;
A
#
# COMPACT_ATOMS: atom_id res chain seq x y z
N MET A 1 25.94 64.90 14.02
CA MET A 1 24.61 65.28 14.52
C MET A 1 23.70 64.07 14.39
N GLU A 2 23.74 63.10 15.32
CA GLU A 2 23.54 63.21 16.80
C GLU A 2 22.08 63.63 17.10
N GLU A 3 21.29 62.98 17.95
CA GLU A 3 21.35 61.74 18.79
C GLU A 3 20.02 60.96 18.56
N GLU A 4 19.80 59.68 18.89
CA GLU A 4 19.63 59.07 20.22
C GLU A 4 18.69 59.91 21.16
N ILE A 5 17.77 59.39 22.01
CA ILE A 5 17.67 58.18 22.84
C ILE A 5 16.17 57.89 23.14
N LYS A 6 15.87 56.71 23.74
CA LYS A 6 14.72 56.29 24.61
C LYS A 6 13.53 55.58 23.93
N THR A 7 12.95 54.48 24.44
CA THR A 7 13.25 53.47 25.52
C THR A 7 12.31 52.24 25.31
N THR A 8 12.28 51.09 26.02
CA THR A 8 12.86 50.62 27.31
C THR A 8 12.93 49.09 27.37
N GLY A 9 13.97 48.52 28.00
CA GLY A 9 13.86 47.35 28.90
C GLY A 9 13.70 45.93 28.32
N THR A 10 14.00 44.84 29.03
CA THR A 10 14.63 44.67 30.36
C THR A 10 15.23 43.24 30.48
N THR A 11 16.45 43.17 31.05
CA THR A 11 17.11 42.06 31.79
C THR A 11 16.76 40.59 31.55
N GLY A 12 17.79 39.79 31.22
CA GLY A 12 17.87 38.34 31.47
C GLY A 12 19.34 37.93 31.71
N ALA A 13 19.62 37.16 32.77
CA ALA A 13 20.97 36.93 33.28
C ALA A 13 21.68 35.68 32.72
N GLN A 14 22.99 35.56 32.99
CA GLN A 14 23.86 34.45 32.58
C GLN A 14 23.65 33.20 33.45
N GLU A 15 23.75 32.01 32.83
CA GLU A 15 24.31 30.81 33.48
C GLU A 15 25.18 30.02 32.47
N THR A 16 26.22 29.37 32.97
CA THR A 16 27.26 28.66 32.19
C THR A 16 26.90 27.20 31.90
N PRO A 17 27.23 26.66 30.72
CA PRO A 17 27.08 25.22 30.45
C PRO A 17 28.27 24.42 30.99
N THR A 18 28.03 23.61 32.01
CA THR A 18 28.98 22.61 32.53
C THR A 18 29.23 21.53 31.49
N ALA A 19 30.49 21.14 31.28
CA ALA A 19 30.84 19.95 30.52
C ALA A 19 30.78 18.72 31.43
N GLU A 20 30.02 17.69 31.04
CA GLU A 20 30.32 16.26 31.18
C GLU A 20 29.06 15.46 30.81
N GLY A 21 29.17 14.64 29.78
CA GLY A 21 28.05 13.91 29.18
C GLY A 21 28.59 13.02 28.08
N GLU A 22 29.07 11.84 28.46
CA GLU A 22 29.68 10.87 27.56
C GLU A 22 28.69 10.51 26.43
N GLY A 23 29.02 10.95 25.22
CA GLY A 23 28.24 10.65 24.03
C GLY A 23 28.40 9.18 23.65
N GLU A 24 27.52 8.31 24.15
CA GLU A 24 27.31 6.99 23.54
C GLU A 24 26.88 7.21 22.08
N GLU A 25 27.84 7.14 21.16
CA GLU A 25 27.56 7.12 19.72
C GLU A 25 26.90 5.79 19.37
N LYS A 26 25.59 5.72 19.61
CA LYS A 26 24.73 4.61 19.19
C LYS A 26 24.71 4.54 17.68
N THR A 27 25.66 3.79 17.14
CA THR A 27 25.80 3.45 15.73
C THR A 27 24.47 2.93 15.19
N ARG A 28 23.70 3.82 14.55
CA ARG A 28 22.47 3.44 13.84
C ARG A 28 22.88 2.54 12.69
N LYS A 29 22.78 1.21 12.89
CA LYS A 29 22.96 0.22 11.83
C LYS A 29 22.05 0.59 10.66
N ILE A 30 22.64 1.16 9.61
CA ILE A 30 21.89 1.63 8.44
C ILE A 30 21.24 0.40 7.81
N LYS A 31 19.90 0.31 7.90
CA LYS A 31 19.15 -0.82 7.35
C LYS A 31 19.28 -0.81 5.84
N VAL A 32 20.13 -1.69 5.30
CA VAL A 32 20.36 -1.82 3.87
C VAL A 32 19.03 -2.05 3.15
N THR A 33 18.64 -1.09 2.30
CA THR A 33 17.35 -1.11 1.60
C THR A 33 17.30 -2.24 0.57
N PHE A 34 16.10 -2.71 0.23
CA PHE A 34 15.91 -3.75 -0.79
C PHE A 34 16.65 -3.41 -2.10
N GLU A 35 16.54 -2.15 -2.54
CA GLU A 35 17.25 -1.62 -3.71
C GLU A 35 18.76 -1.71 -3.58
N ARG A 36 19.32 -1.35 -2.42
CA ARG A 36 20.76 -1.49 -2.18
C ARG A 36 21.21 -2.95 -2.15
N LYS A 37 20.37 -3.88 -1.67
CA LYS A 37 20.64 -5.33 -1.75
C LYS A 37 20.70 -5.81 -3.20
N LEU A 38 19.70 -5.48 -4.02
CA LEU A 38 19.70 -5.84 -5.45
C LEU A 38 20.88 -5.21 -6.20
N PHE A 39 21.24 -3.96 -5.91
CA PHE A 39 22.40 -3.31 -6.51
C PHE A 39 23.71 -4.05 -6.21
N ILE A 40 23.98 -4.38 -4.94
CA ILE A 40 25.18 -5.12 -4.53
C ILE A 40 25.23 -6.49 -5.24
N ILE A 41 24.12 -7.22 -5.26
CA ILE A 41 24.02 -8.53 -5.90
C ILE A 41 24.27 -8.41 -7.42
N ARG A 42 23.63 -7.45 -8.10
CA ARG A 42 23.81 -7.21 -9.54
C ARG A 42 25.26 -6.90 -9.88
N THR A 43 25.91 -5.99 -9.14
CA THR A 43 27.30 -5.60 -9.39
C THR A 43 28.27 -6.76 -9.17
N GLY A 44 28.10 -7.56 -8.12
CA GLY A 44 28.97 -8.70 -7.87
C GLY A 44 28.86 -9.81 -8.93
N ILE A 45 27.64 -10.17 -9.35
CA ILE A 45 27.44 -11.15 -10.44
C ILE A 45 28.01 -10.60 -11.76
N ALA A 46 27.74 -9.32 -12.07
CA ALA A 46 28.26 -8.67 -13.27
C ALA A 46 29.80 -8.57 -13.27
N ASN A 47 30.44 -8.45 -12.11
CA ASN A 47 31.90 -8.51 -12.00
C ASN A 47 32.44 -9.95 -12.15
N ALA A 48 31.75 -10.96 -11.62
CA ALA A 48 32.14 -12.36 -11.74
C ALA A 48 32.07 -12.92 -13.17
N LEU A 49 31.14 -12.40 -13.98
CA LEU A 49 30.99 -12.79 -15.39
C LEU A 49 32.09 -12.20 -16.30
N LYS A 50 32.78 -11.13 -15.89
CA LYS A 50 33.87 -10.51 -16.67
C LYS A 50 35.07 -11.46 -16.75
N PRO A 51 35.71 -11.62 -17.93
CA PRO A 51 36.98 -12.33 -18.03
C PRO A 51 38.06 -11.71 -17.14
N GLY A 52 38.81 -12.54 -16.41
CA GLY A 52 39.92 -12.11 -15.54
C GLY A 52 40.17 -13.07 -14.38
N LEU A 53 41.17 -12.75 -13.55
CA LEU A 53 41.58 -13.58 -12.40
C LEU A 53 40.42 -13.90 -11.45
N PHE A 54 39.55 -12.93 -11.16
CA PHE A 54 38.40 -13.16 -10.29
C PHE A 54 37.47 -14.27 -10.81
N ARG A 55 37.21 -14.29 -12.12
CA ARG A 55 36.38 -15.30 -12.76
C ARG A 55 37.03 -16.69 -12.66
N GLN A 56 38.34 -16.78 -12.87
CA GLN A 56 39.11 -18.01 -12.71
C GLN A 56 39.02 -18.54 -11.27
N TYR A 57 39.26 -17.67 -10.28
CA TYR A 57 39.15 -18.02 -8.86
C TYR A 57 37.76 -18.54 -8.47
N VAL A 58 36.66 -17.96 -8.96
CA VAL A 58 35.32 -18.50 -8.63
C VAL A 58 34.94 -19.73 -9.47
N GLU A 59 35.49 -19.88 -10.68
CA GLU A 59 35.34 -21.06 -11.54
C GLU A 59 35.93 -22.33 -10.89
N GLU A 60 37.11 -22.23 -10.27
CA GLU A 60 37.75 -23.35 -9.53
C GLU A 60 36.88 -23.89 -8.40
N PHE A 61 36.10 -23.03 -7.74
CA PHE A 61 35.16 -23.41 -6.68
C PHE A 61 33.73 -23.70 -7.21
N GLY A 62 33.61 -23.95 -8.51
CA GLY A 62 32.37 -24.39 -9.16
C GLY A 62 31.33 -23.29 -9.37
N TYR A 63 31.73 -22.01 -9.39
CA TYR A 63 30.91 -20.88 -9.85
C TYR A 63 31.29 -20.48 -11.27
N ASN A 64 31.08 -21.44 -12.18
CA ASN A 64 31.26 -21.24 -13.62
C ASN A 64 30.20 -20.32 -14.25
N GLU A 65 30.40 -19.97 -15.52
CA GLU A 65 29.50 -19.10 -16.28
C GLU A 65 28.04 -19.55 -16.24
N THR A 66 27.76 -20.86 -16.31
CA THR A 66 26.39 -21.40 -16.17
C THR A 66 25.79 -21.01 -14.82
N ARG A 67 26.50 -21.28 -13.72
CA ARG A 67 26.02 -21.01 -12.36
C ARG A 67 25.94 -19.52 -12.04
N LEU A 68 26.82 -18.69 -12.60
CA LEU A 68 26.73 -17.23 -12.51
C LEU A 68 25.51 -16.69 -13.27
N ASN A 69 25.18 -17.28 -14.43
CA ASN A 69 23.96 -16.96 -15.17
C ASN A 69 22.68 -17.44 -14.46
N GLU A 70 22.69 -18.52 -13.68
CA GLU A 70 21.58 -18.86 -12.77
C GLU A 70 21.32 -17.72 -11.78
N GLY A 71 22.38 -17.14 -11.19
CA GLY A 71 22.28 -15.98 -10.31
C GLY A 71 21.67 -14.75 -11.01
N MET A 72 22.05 -14.50 -12.26
CA MET A 72 21.47 -13.44 -13.10
C MET A 72 19.98 -13.70 -13.41
N GLY A 73 19.60 -14.96 -13.64
CA GLY A 73 18.21 -15.39 -13.80
C GLY A 73 17.37 -15.14 -12.53
N LEU A 74 17.89 -15.51 -11.36
CA LEU A 74 17.25 -15.24 -10.06
C LEU A 74 17.09 -13.73 -9.78
N LEU A 75 18.08 -12.93 -10.18
CA LEU A 75 18.02 -11.47 -10.08
C LEU A 75 16.93 -10.90 -10.98
N THR A 76 16.90 -11.32 -12.24
CA THR A 76 15.89 -10.91 -13.24
C THR A 76 14.48 -11.29 -12.80
N ASN A 77 14.28 -12.51 -12.30
CA ASN A 77 13.01 -12.95 -11.72
C ASN A 77 12.58 -12.07 -10.52
N THR A 78 13.52 -11.69 -9.66
CA THR A 78 13.25 -10.80 -8.52
C THR A 78 12.86 -9.38 -8.96
N ASP A 79 13.50 -8.84 -10.00
CA ASP A 79 13.14 -7.54 -10.60
C ASP A 79 11.74 -7.55 -11.23
N THR A 80 11.41 -8.60 -11.98
CA THR A 80 10.06 -8.80 -12.56
C THR A 80 9.01 -8.93 -11.47
N ALA A 81 9.25 -9.77 -10.46
CA ALA A 81 8.32 -9.95 -9.35
C ALA A 81 8.11 -8.65 -8.54
N ARG A 82 9.14 -7.82 -8.38
CA ARG A 82 9.00 -6.47 -7.80
C ARG A 82 8.14 -5.56 -8.68
N THR A 83 8.38 -5.53 -9.98
CA THR A 83 7.61 -4.69 -10.91
C THR A 83 6.13 -5.06 -10.87
N ASN A 84 5.81 -6.35 -10.93
CA ASN A 84 4.44 -6.86 -10.82
C ASN A 84 3.80 -6.50 -9.46
N GLN A 85 4.54 -6.64 -8.36
CA GLN A 85 4.08 -6.27 -7.02
C GLN A 85 3.80 -4.77 -6.87
N LYS A 86 4.61 -3.90 -7.49
CA LYS A 86 4.36 -2.45 -7.53
C LYS A 86 3.08 -2.12 -8.29
N SER A 87 2.85 -2.76 -9.44
CA SER A 87 1.64 -2.59 -10.24
C SER A 87 0.38 -3.08 -9.50
N ALA A 88 0.45 -4.25 -8.86
CA ALA A 88 -0.67 -4.79 -8.09
C ALA A 88 -1.03 -3.91 -6.87
N ILE A 89 -0.03 -3.34 -6.18
CA ILE A 89 -0.27 -2.37 -5.11
C ILE A 89 -0.92 -1.08 -5.64
N ALA A 90 -0.47 -0.57 -6.80
CA ALA A 90 -1.09 0.60 -7.41
C ALA A 90 -2.56 0.35 -7.77
N LEU A 91 -2.87 -0.81 -8.35
CA LEU A 91 -4.25 -1.23 -8.66
C LEU A 91 -5.10 -1.37 -7.38
N LYS A 92 -4.58 -1.98 -6.31
CA LYS A 92 -5.25 -2.04 -5.00
C LYS A 92 -5.60 -0.64 -4.48
N VAL A 93 -4.67 0.32 -4.57
CA VAL A 93 -4.91 1.71 -4.12
C VAL A 93 -5.99 2.37 -4.97
N GLN A 94 -5.96 2.19 -6.30
CA GLN A 94 -6.99 2.67 -7.21
C GLN A 94 -8.37 2.09 -6.85
N LYS A 95 -8.50 0.76 -6.78
CA LYS A 95 -9.77 0.09 -6.47
C LYS A 95 -10.30 0.38 -5.07
N THR A 96 -9.43 0.67 -4.10
CA THR A 96 -9.84 1.17 -2.79
C THR A 96 -10.53 2.54 -2.91
N ARG A 97 -9.91 3.49 -3.63
CA ARG A 97 -10.49 4.83 -3.86
C ARG A 97 -11.80 4.78 -4.67
N GLU A 98 -11.88 3.91 -5.67
CA GLU A 98 -13.12 3.69 -6.44
C GLU A 98 -14.25 3.20 -5.53
N ALA A 99 -13.98 2.22 -4.66
CA ALA A 99 -14.96 1.71 -3.69
C ALA A 99 -15.36 2.75 -2.63
N ASP A 100 -14.43 3.60 -2.17
CA ASP A 100 -14.71 4.66 -1.20
C ASP A 100 -15.56 5.79 -1.82
N ASN A 101 -15.30 6.15 -3.08
CA ASN A 101 -16.13 7.11 -3.83
C ASN A 101 -17.54 6.55 -4.05
N LYS A 102 -17.67 5.29 -4.49
CA LYS A 102 -18.99 4.64 -4.65
C LYS A 102 -19.74 4.48 -3.34
N LYS A 103 -19.05 4.24 -2.22
CA LYS A 103 -19.65 4.31 -0.87
C LYS A 103 -20.25 5.69 -0.61
N TYR A 104 -19.52 6.77 -0.91
CA TYR A 104 -19.96 8.14 -0.67
C TYR A 104 -21.18 8.51 -1.52
N GLU A 105 -21.15 8.20 -2.83
CA GLU A 105 -22.28 8.38 -3.75
C GLU A 105 -23.55 7.67 -3.24
N ALA A 106 -23.47 6.36 -3.02
CA ALA A 106 -24.61 5.53 -2.61
C ALA A 106 -25.16 5.92 -1.22
N ASN A 107 -24.27 6.23 -0.28
CA ASN A 107 -24.64 6.65 1.07
C ASN A 107 -25.32 8.03 1.09
N ASN A 108 -24.92 8.97 0.25
CA ASN A 108 -25.57 10.27 0.20
C ASN A 108 -26.98 10.20 -0.36
N LEU A 109 -27.19 9.46 -1.46
CA LEU A 109 -28.52 9.21 -2.03
C LEU A 109 -29.42 8.48 -1.02
N TYR A 110 -28.95 7.37 -0.46
CA TYR A 110 -29.69 6.63 0.57
C TYR A 110 -30.05 7.51 1.78
N LYS A 111 -29.11 8.30 2.32
CA LYS A 111 -29.39 9.20 3.45
C LYS A 111 -30.43 10.25 3.11
N HIS A 112 -30.39 10.82 1.91
CA HIS A 112 -31.37 11.80 1.45
C HIS A 112 -32.77 11.20 1.40
N TYR A 113 -32.94 10.05 0.73
CA TYR A 113 -34.24 9.38 0.61
C TYR A 113 -34.76 8.83 1.95
N VAL A 114 -33.88 8.40 2.86
CA VAL A 114 -34.28 8.00 4.23
C VAL A 114 -34.85 9.18 5.02
N VAL A 115 -34.26 10.38 4.92
CA VAL A 115 -34.78 11.56 5.62
C VAL A 115 -36.16 11.95 5.08
N ILE A 116 -36.30 12.05 3.76
CA ILE A 116 -37.57 12.41 3.13
C ILE A 116 -38.65 11.36 3.40
N GLY A 117 -38.33 10.07 3.25
CA GLY A 117 -39.30 8.99 3.51
C GLY A 117 -39.75 8.92 4.97
N ARG A 118 -38.85 9.22 5.93
CA ARG A 118 -39.23 9.28 7.35
C ARG A 118 -40.19 10.42 7.66
N GLU A 119 -39.98 11.58 7.06
CA GLU A 119 -40.86 12.75 7.23
C GLU A 119 -42.21 12.52 6.54
N GLU A 120 -42.19 12.08 5.27
CA GLU A 120 -43.39 11.91 4.45
C GLU A 120 -44.31 10.78 4.95
N PHE A 121 -43.75 9.70 5.48
CA PHE A 121 -44.50 8.53 5.94
C PHE A 121 -44.59 8.42 7.47
N GLN A 122 -44.34 9.50 8.22
CA GLN A 122 -44.31 9.48 9.70
C GLN A 122 -45.60 8.92 10.33
N ASP A 123 -46.76 9.21 9.75
CA ASP A 123 -48.08 8.71 10.19
C ASP A 123 -48.43 7.30 9.66
N ASN A 124 -47.60 6.71 8.80
CA ASN A 124 -47.84 5.42 8.16
C ASN A 124 -46.72 4.41 8.47
N LEU A 125 -46.77 3.88 9.70
CA LEU A 125 -45.85 2.86 10.20
C LEU A 125 -45.72 1.64 9.26
N HIS A 126 -46.78 1.24 8.56
CA HIS A 126 -46.73 0.12 7.62
C HIS A 126 -45.85 0.41 6.38
N ILE A 127 -45.81 1.66 5.92
CA ILE A 127 -44.88 2.07 4.86
C ILE A 127 -43.45 2.20 5.43
N LEU A 128 -43.28 2.76 6.63
CA LEU A 128 -41.97 2.89 7.27
C LEU A 128 -41.30 1.54 7.51
N ASP A 129 -42.01 0.54 8.04
CA ASP A 129 -41.49 -0.82 8.14
C ASP A 129 -41.15 -1.35 6.74
N LYS A 130 -42.10 -1.38 5.80
CA LYS A 130 -41.86 -1.94 4.45
C LYS A 130 -40.59 -1.41 3.78
N LEU A 131 -40.36 -0.10 3.84
CA LEU A 131 -39.20 0.57 3.26
C LEU A 131 -37.91 0.40 4.09
N GLY A 132 -37.95 -0.25 5.25
CA GLY A 132 -36.81 -0.41 6.15
C GLY A 132 -36.36 0.91 6.80
N LEU A 133 -37.29 1.86 6.97
CA LEU A 133 -37.01 3.19 7.48
C LEU A 133 -37.08 3.28 9.00
N GLU A 134 -37.57 2.27 9.70
CA GLU A 134 -37.61 2.21 11.16
C GLU A 134 -36.21 2.03 11.80
N GLY A 135 -36.03 2.55 13.01
CA GLY A 135 -34.85 2.32 13.84
C GLY A 135 -33.55 3.00 13.35
N GLU A 136 -32.41 2.41 13.71
CA GLU A 136 -31.08 2.94 13.37
C GLU A 136 -30.58 2.37 12.02
N ARG A 137 -29.82 3.21 11.29
CA ARG A 137 -29.12 2.79 10.07
C ARG A 137 -27.90 1.96 10.46
N LYS A 138 -27.69 0.83 9.80
CA LYS A 138 -26.50 -0.01 9.98
C LYS A 138 -25.26 0.68 9.38
N GLU A 139 -24.11 0.43 9.99
CA GLU A 139 -22.82 1.02 9.57
C GLU A 139 -21.90 0.02 8.85
N ASP A 140 -22.09 -1.28 9.09
CA ASP A 140 -21.40 -2.34 8.37
C ASP A 140 -21.97 -2.50 6.95
N PHE A 141 -21.15 -3.04 6.04
CA PHE A 141 -21.55 -3.16 4.63
C PHE A 141 -22.79 -4.04 4.43
N GLY A 142 -22.91 -5.16 5.14
CA GLY A 142 -23.99 -6.13 4.94
C GLY A 142 -25.33 -5.54 5.36
N GLY A 143 -25.41 -5.10 6.62
CA GLY A 143 -26.62 -4.48 7.17
C GLY A 143 -27.01 -3.20 6.46
N TRP A 144 -26.04 -2.36 6.06
CA TRP A 144 -26.34 -1.13 5.30
C TRP A 144 -26.92 -1.47 3.92
N ARG A 145 -26.32 -2.44 3.22
CA ARG A 145 -26.75 -2.85 1.88
C ARG A 145 -28.13 -3.47 1.91
N GLU A 146 -28.42 -4.29 2.91
CA GLU A 146 -29.76 -4.86 3.14
C GLU A 146 -30.81 -3.77 3.36
N GLN A 147 -30.55 -2.80 4.26
CA GLN A 147 -31.46 -1.67 4.50
C GLN A 147 -31.64 -0.78 3.27
N ALA A 148 -30.57 -0.46 2.55
CA ALA A 148 -30.64 0.37 1.34
C ALA A 148 -31.43 -0.32 0.23
N MET A 149 -31.18 -1.61 -0.02
CA MET A 149 -31.95 -2.37 -1.01
C MET A 149 -33.42 -2.55 -0.59
N ARG A 150 -33.72 -2.78 0.70
CA ARG A 150 -35.11 -2.85 1.20
C ARG A 150 -35.90 -1.58 0.86
N LEU A 151 -35.30 -0.40 1.01
CA LEU A 151 -35.92 0.87 0.60
C LEU A 151 -36.25 0.85 -0.89
N TYR A 152 -35.25 0.66 -1.74
CA TYR A 152 -35.41 0.78 -3.20
C TYR A 152 -36.28 -0.31 -3.82
N GLU A 153 -36.22 -1.55 -3.32
CA GLU A 153 -37.04 -2.67 -3.80
C GLU A 153 -38.53 -2.52 -3.44
N ASN A 154 -38.86 -1.78 -2.38
CA ASN A 154 -40.24 -1.57 -1.92
C ASN A 154 -40.86 -0.25 -2.42
N VAL A 155 -40.18 0.52 -3.29
CA VAL A 155 -40.69 1.75 -3.91
C VAL A 155 -42.01 1.55 -4.66
N GLY A 156 -42.24 0.36 -5.22
CA GLY A 156 -43.52 -0.01 -5.86
C GLY A 156 -44.69 -0.21 -4.89
N THR A 157 -44.52 0.03 -3.59
CA THR A 157 -45.62 0.01 -2.62
C THR A 157 -46.58 1.18 -2.89
N PRO A 158 -47.91 0.95 -2.97
CA PRO A 158 -48.87 2.03 -3.25
C PRO A 158 -48.74 3.22 -2.30
N GLY A 159 -48.68 4.43 -2.83
CA GLY A 159 -48.50 5.67 -2.07
C GLY A 159 -47.05 6.09 -1.85
N VAL A 160 -46.05 5.22 -2.08
CA VAL A 160 -44.64 5.54 -1.84
C VAL A 160 -44.07 6.47 -2.92
N LEU A 161 -44.30 6.16 -4.20
CA LEU A 161 -43.87 7.03 -5.30
C LEU A 161 -44.57 8.39 -5.22
N GLU A 162 -45.86 8.41 -4.92
CA GLU A 162 -46.63 9.65 -4.76
C GLU A 162 -46.14 10.49 -3.58
N GLY A 163 -45.71 9.85 -2.48
CA GLY A 163 -45.07 10.53 -1.34
C GLY A 163 -43.75 11.17 -1.73
N TYR A 164 -42.81 10.41 -2.31
CA TYR A 164 -41.52 10.93 -2.76
C TYR A 164 -41.66 12.04 -3.82
N ALA A 165 -42.65 11.93 -4.73
CA ALA A 165 -42.91 12.92 -5.76
C ALA A 165 -43.28 14.31 -5.21
N LYS A 166 -43.88 14.42 -4.00
CA LYS A 166 -44.14 15.72 -3.35
C LYS A 166 -42.86 16.50 -3.07
N HIS A 167 -41.74 15.79 -2.89
CA HIS A 167 -40.40 16.34 -2.65
C HIS A 167 -39.56 16.40 -3.93
N SER A 168 -40.21 16.31 -5.10
CA SER A 168 -39.58 16.29 -6.43
C SER A 168 -38.61 15.11 -6.68
N ILE A 169 -38.78 14.00 -5.96
CA ILE A 169 -38.02 12.76 -6.17
C ILE A 169 -38.84 11.85 -7.09
N THR A 170 -38.25 11.48 -8.22
CA THR A 170 -38.88 10.64 -9.26
C THR A 170 -38.60 9.15 -9.05
N ALA A 171 -39.26 8.29 -9.85
CA ALA A 171 -38.94 6.86 -9.87
C ALA A 171 -37.51 6.62 -10.39
N GLU A 172 -37.08 7.43 -11.36
CA GLU A 172 -35.75 7.43 -11.96
C GLU A 172 -34.66 7.80 -10.93
N ASP A 173 -34.92 8.76 -10.04
CA ASP A 173 -34.01 9.14 -8.95
C ASP A 173 -33.81 7.99 -7.93
N LEU A 174 -34.88 7.27 -7.63
CA LEU A 174 -34.85 6.12 -6.71
C LEU A 174 -34.15 4.90 -7.35
N GLU A 175 -34.36 4.63 -8.64
CA GLU A 175 -33.62 3.59 -9.36
C GLU A 175 -32.13 3.98 -9.53
N ALA A 176 -31.81 5.27 -9.70
CA ALA A 176 -30.42 5.74 -9.66
C ALA A 176 -29.77 5.52 -8.27
N GLY A 177 -30.52 5.73 -7.19
CA GLY A 177 -30.11 5.40 -5.83
C GLY A 177 -29.79 3.92 -5.63
N LYS A 178 -30.65 3.04 -6.16
CA LYS A 178 -30.45 1.59 -6.17
C LYS A 178 -29.24 1.18 -7.01
N GLN A 179 -29.07 1.75 -8.20
CA GLN A 179 -27.91 1.49 -9.04
C GLN A 179 -26.60 1.91 -8.35
N ALA A 180 -26.60 3.00 -7.58
CA ALA A 180 -25.43 3.39 -6.78
C ALA A 180 -25.07 2.35 -5.69
N VAL A 181 -26.06 1.67 -5.09
CA VAL A 181 -25.82 0.54 -4.15
C VAL A 181 -25.13 -0.62 -4.88
N LEU A 182 -25.64 -1.01 -6.06
CA LEU A 182 -25.10 -2.12 -6.86
C LEU A 182 -23.69 -1.80 -7.40
N ASP A 183 -23.45 -0.55 -7.81
CA ASP A 183 -22.12 -0.04 -8.17
C ASP A 183 -21.13 -0.16 -7.02
N TRP A 184 -21.55 0.16 -5.78
CA TRP A 184 -20.70 0.04 -4.60
C TRP A 184 -20.42 -1.43 -4.24
N GLU A 185 -21.43 -2.31 -4.31
CA GLU A 185 -21.28 -3.75 -4.11
C GLU A 185 -20.24 -4.33 -5.09
N LYS A 186 -20.33 -3.96 -6.38
CA LYS A 186 -19.34 -4.32 -7.40
C LYS A 186 -17.95 -3.75 -7.09
N ALA A 187 -17.84 -2.48 -6.73
CA ALA A 187 -16.56 -1.84 -6.41
C ALA A 187 -15.86 -2.49 -5.19
N ILE A 188 -16.63 -2.99 -4.23
CA ILE A 188 -16.10 -3.81 -3.12
C ILE A 188 -15.54 -5.14 -3.61
N ALA A 189 -16.19 -5.82 -4.55
CA ALA A 189 -15.68 -7.05 -5.15
C ALA A 189 -14.35 -6.80 -5.88
N ASP A 190 -14.30 -5.83 -6.79
CA ASP A 190 -13.08 -5.38 -7.51
C ASP A 190 -11.92 -5.08 -6.53
N ARG A 191 -12.20 -4.36 -5.45
CA ARG A 191 -11.22 -4.01 -4.41
C ARG A 191 -10.70 -5.25 -3.67
N ASN A 192 -11.57 -6.21 -3.38
CA ASN A 192 -11.18 -7.43 -2.68
C ASN A 192 -10.30 -8.32 -3.59
N GLU A 193 -10.60 -8.41 -4.88
CA GLU A 193 -9.76 -9.09 -5.88
C GLU A 193 -8.39 -8.41 -6.02
N ALA A 194 -8.35 -7.09 -6.20
CA ALA A 194 -7.11 -6.33 -6.30
C ALA A 194 -6.25 -6.42 -5.02
N LYS A 195 -6.88 -6.54 -3.85
CA LYS A 195 -6.18 -6.83 -2.58
C LYS A 195 -5.51 -8.21 -2.62
N ALA A 196 -6.23 -9.25 -3.02
CA ALA A 196 -5.71 -10.63 -3.08
C ALA A 196 -4.53 -10.75 -4.06
N GLU A 197 -4.62 -10.12 -5.25
CA GLU A 197 -3.50 -10.12 -6.21
C GLU A 197 -2.27 -9.34 -5.68
N ALA A 198 -2.47 -8.23 -4.95
CA ALA A 198 -1.37 -7.51 -4.30
C ALA A 198 -0.68 -8.31 -3.18
N GLU A 199 -1.43 -9.13 -2.44
CA GLU A 199 -0.93 -10.05 -1.42
C GLU A 199 -0.11 -11.18 -2.07
N LYS A 200 -0.68 -11.87 -3.06
CA LYS A 200 0.00 -12.90 -3.89
C LYS A 200 1.26 -12.38 -4.58
N ALA A 201 1.23 -11.20 -5.19
CA ALA A 201 2.41 -10.60 -5.81
C ALA A 201 3.50 -10.26 -4.77
N THR A 202 3.10 -9.89 -3.54
CA THR A 202 4.04 -9.68 -2.42
C THR A 202 4.68 -10.98 -1.95
N GLU A 203 3.93 -12.08 -1.88
CA GLU A 203 4.47 -13.41 -1.60
C GLU A 203 5.45 -13.89 -2.68
N LEU A 204 5.09 -13.76 -3.96
CA LEU A 204 5.96 -14.12 -5.09
C LEU A 204 7.26 -13.33 -5.09
N LYS A 205 7.21 -12.00 -4.89
CA LYS A 205 8.41 -11.16 -4.76
C LYS A 205 9.25 -11.56 -3.53
N ASN A 206 8.62 -11.90 -2.41
CA ASN A 206 9.33 -12.38 -1.23
C ASN A 206 9.99 -13.75 -1.46
N LYS A 207 9.36 -14.65 -2.23
CA LYS A 207 9.92 -15.95 -2.61
C LYS A 207 11.14 -15.78 -3.51
N ALA A 208 10.99 -15.06 -4.64
CA ALA A 208 12.09 -14.81 -5.58
C ALA A 208 13.31 -14.18 -4.87
N PHE A 209 13.08 -13.19 -3.99
CA PHE A 209 14.17 -12.55 -3.25
C PHE A 209 14.84 -13.48 -2.23
N ARG A 210 14.11 -14.42 -1.59
CA ARG A 210 14.71 -15.43 -0.72
C ARG A 210 15.58 -16.41 -1.50
N GLU A 211 15.16 -16.81 -2.70
CA GLU A 211 15.92 -17.68 -3.59
C GLU A 211 17.21 -16.98 -4.06
N LEU A 212 17.12 -15.73 -4.51
CA LEU A 212 18.26 -14.88 -4.83
C LEU A 212 19.23 -14.72 -3.65
N LEU A 213 18.74 -14.39 -2.45
CA LEU A 213 19.57 -14.25 -1.26
C LEU A 213 20.22 -15.57 -0.83
N LYS A 214 19.56 -16.71 -1.02
CA LYS A 214 20.14 -18.04 -0.76
C LYS A 214 21.31 -18.31 -1.71
N TRP A 215 21.12 -18.07 -3.00
CA TRP A 215 22.18 -18.21 -4.01
C TRP A 215 23.35 -17.25 -3.73
N TRP A 216 23.06 -15.97 -3.47
CA TRP A 216 24.05 -14.94 -3.16
C TRP A 216 24.89 -15.27 -1.94
N ARG A 217 24.29 -15.74 -0.84
CA ARG A 217 25.03 -16.16 0.36
C ARG A 217 25.96 -17.34 0.11
N GLY A 218 25.61 -18.24 -0.82
CA GLY A 218 26.52 -19.30 -1.27
C GLY A 218 27.69 -18.74 -2.07
N PHE A 219 27.40 -17.80 -2.98
CA PHE A 219 28.40 -17.15 -3.82
C PHE A 219 29.40 -16.33 -3.00
N VAL A 220 28.95 -15.46 -2.10
CA VAL A 220 29.86 -14.65 -1.25
C VAL A 220 30.78 -15.54 -0.42
N LYS A 221 30.30 -16.66 0.13
CA LYS A 221 31.15 -17.62 0.86
C LYS A 221 32.24 -18.24 -0.01
N VAL A 222 31.96 -18.50 -1.29
CA VAL A 222 32.99 -18.97 -2.23
C VAL A 222 33.97 -17.85 -2.54
N VAL A 223 33.50 -16.64 -2.80
CA VAL A 223 34.37 -15.46 -3.01
C VAL A 223 35.28 -15.20 -1.81
N ASP A 224 34.75 -15.36 -0.58
CA ASP A 224 35.51 -15.20 0.67
C ASP A 224 36.68 -16.18 0.79
N VAL A 225 36.53 -17.42 0.29
CA VAL A 225 37.56 -18.47 0.32
C VAL A 225 38.50 -18.35 -0.88
N ALA A 226 37.96 -18.17 -2.07
CA ALA A 226 38.71 -18.08 -3.32
C ALA A 226 39.63 -16.85 -3.39
N LEU A 227 39.31 -15.79 -2.62
CA LEU A 227 40.13 -14.57 -2.48
C LEU A 227 40.78 -14.44 -1.10
N GLN A 228 40.96 -15.54 -0.36
CA GLN A 228 41.64 -15.53 0.94
C GLN A 228 43.05 -14.91 0.84
N ASP A 229 43.79 -15.32 -0.20
CA ASP A 229 45.19 -14.98 -0.38
C ASP A 229 45.39 -13.73 -1.29
N ASP A 230 44.30 -13.14 -1.80
CA ASP A 230 44.29 -11.87 -2.56
C ASP A 230 43.24 -10.87 -2.01
N PRO A 231 43.54 -10.20 -0.88
CA PRO A 231 42.63 -9.22 -0.28
C PRO A 231 42.40 -7.97 -1.15
N GLN A 232 43.37 -7.60 -1.99
CA GLN A 232 43.25 -6.41 -2.85
C GLN A 232 42.21 -6.62 -3.94
N LEU A 233 42.20 -7.81 -4.57
CA LEU A 233 41.17 -8.18 -5.53
C LEU A 233 39.79 -8.22 -4.85
N LYS A 234 39.70 -8.74 -3.62
CA LYS A 234 38.45 -8.76 -2.84
C LYS A 234 37.84 -7.37 -2.62
N GLU A 235 38.65 -6.38 -2.26
CA GLU A 235 38.19 -5.00 -2.09
C GLU A 235 37.72 -4.38 -3.42
N GLN A 236 38.43 -4.60 -4.53
CA GLN A 236 38.08 -4.07 -5.85
C GLN A 236 36.71 -4.55 -6.35
N ILE A 237 36.31 -5.77 -6.03
CA ILE A 237 35.06 -6.37 -6.55
C ILE A 237 33.83 -5.94 -5.72
N ASN A 238 34.03 -5.46 -4.49
CA ASN A 238 32.98 -4.92 -3.59
C ASN A 238 31.82 -5.90 -3.33
N ILE A 239 32.15 -7.17 -3.09
CA ILE A 239 31.18 -8.23 -2.78
C ILE A 239 31.07 -8.38 -1.26
N VAL A 240 29.88 -8.08 -0.72
CA VAL A 240 29.55 -8.24 0.70
C VAL A 240 28.15 -8.86 0.86
N VAL A 241 27.88 -9.50 2.01
CA VAL A 241 26.53 -9.98 2.35
C VAL A 241 25.68 -8.78 2.84
N PRO A 242 24.56 -8.44 2.19
CA PRO A 242 23.75 -7.26 2.53
C PRO A 242 22.60 -7.53 3.50
#